data_AF-A0A349F9Z8-F1
#
_entry.id   AF-A0A349F9Z8-F1
#
_cell.length_a   1.000
_cell.length_b   1.000
_cell.length_c   1.000
_cell.angle_alpha   90.00
_cell.angle_beta   90.00
_cell.angle_gamma   90.00
#
_symmetry.space_group_name_H-M   'P 1'
#
loop_
_entity.id
_entity.type
_entity.pdbx_description
1 polymer ?
#
loop_
_entity_poly.entity_id
_entity_poly.type
_entity_poly.pdbx_seq_one_letter_code
_entity_poly.pdbx_strand_id
1 'polypeptide(L)'
;TVIASDGVNETPISVQLHELDVYEPIPNNPPLAEDFNVDAEEQVVIPITFDSTIDEQDHISDIEDDANNINVKVMITSLPQTGELLYTDENGATRKLTEDDLHVPGDTIDPDKLFISDNIAYVPGQGDGFELGYSGNPEDIVLEDGFFNWGEYVSDTERLITLENGNTIGISITDNNDKPLKQYSNGPSHIGYGIGDNDGSGMNKKETLVIDLTNNPLAVITIGLDGMGGQFVTSSTVHIEATYTLQDGTIVVEKYQKDPGDVGNEQILYEFTYSSPDNPVVGLELTSNGGSWELRYLSGLQNAEEEVTFDYIAVDSNLAESNQAEVTIDISDSNGYAVLAAENGDELNAQLGNDLLIGDAGENIFTWLDNALDSGTDVVKNFTLNEDIINLDDLLDQTDSADIDELITKIGVEIVDENIELSIPYGSDEQTIVIENGVNIFDEYIAVDDNFDSLEILAQIIKNDVV
;
A
#
# COMPACT_ATOMS: atom_id res chain seq x y z
N THR A 1 -35.59 49.75 -44.35
CA THR A 1 -36.13 50.08 -45.69
C THR A 1 -35.00 50.04 -46.69
N VAL A 2 -35.15 49.27 -47.76
CA VAL A 2 -34.18 49.20 -48.86
C VAL A 2 -34.81 49.75 -50.13
N ILE A 3 -34.00 50.37 -50.98
CA ILE A 3 -34.45 50.96 -52.24
C ILE A 3 -34.07 50.00 -53.35
N ALA A 4 -35.07 49.46 -54.05
CA ALA A 4 -34.83 48.77 -55.32
C ALA A 4 -34.81 49.81 -56.44
N SER A 5 -33.73 49.80 -57.23
CA SER A 5 -33.53 50.72 -58.34
C SER A 5 -33.16 49.94 -59.60
N ASP A 6 -33.78 50.28 -60.73
CA ASP A 6 -33.40 49.80 -62.06
C ASP A 6 -32.49 50.80 -62.81
N GLY A 7 -31.99 51.82 -62.10
CA GLY A 7 -31.16 52.89 -62.65
C GLY A 7 -31.96 54.09 -63.20
N VAL A 8 -33.30 54.04 -63.21
CA VAL A 8 -34.16 55.18 -63.61
C VAL A 8 -35.27 55.45 -62.62
N ASN A 9 -35.86 54.41 -62.01
CA ASN A 9 -36.90 54.55 -60.98
C ASN A 9 -36.46 53.92 -59.65
N GLU A 10 -36.67 54.67 -58.57
CA GLU A 10 -36.43 54.18 -57.21
C GLU A 10 -37.76 53.89 -56.52
N THR A 11 -37.95 52.64 -56.10
CA THR A 11 -39.14 52.24 -55.33
C THR A 11 -38.72 51.89 -53.90
N PRO A 12 -39.21 52.61 -52.88
CA PRO A 12 -38.97 52.26 -51.49
C PRO A 12 -39.66 50.95 -51.14
N ILE A 13 -38.91 49.93 -50.75
CA ILE A 13 -39.44 48.67 -50.25
C ILE A 13 -39.29 48.67 -48.72
N SER A 14 -40.44 48.61 -48.03
CA SER A 14 -40.46 48.35 -46.59
C SER A 14 -40.27 46.85 -46.39
N VAL A 15 -39.06 46.47 -46.00
CA VAL A 15 -38.74 45.11 -45.57
C VAL A 15 -38.92 45.08 -44.06
N GLN A 16 -39.85 44.24 -43.57
CA GLN A 16 -39.84 43.80 -42.18
C GLN A 16 -38.76 42.73 -42.07
N LEU A 17 -37.67 43.07 -41.39
CA LEU A 17 -36.69 42.10 -40.94
C LEU A 17 -37.19 41.59 -39.59
N HIS A 18 -37.42 40.29 -39.47
CA HIS A 18 -37.46 39.64 -38.18
C HIS A 18 -36.03 39.23 -37.88
N GLU A 19 -35.44 39.81 -36.85
CA GLU A 19 -34.28 39.22 -36.20
C GLU A 19 -34.80 37.91 -35.60
N LEU A 20 -34.31 36.79 -36.12
CA LEU A 20 -34.44 35.53 -35.42
C LEU A 20 -33.33 35.58 -34.38
N ASP A 21 -33.64 35.87 -33.12
CA ASP A 21 -32.73 35.59 -32.02
C ASP A 21 -32.51 34.08 -32.04
N VAL A 22 -31.42 33.64 -32.65
CA VAL A 22 -30.92 32.28 -32.56
C VAL A 22 -29.86 32.33 -31.49
N TYR A 23 -30.13 31.66 -30.36
CA TYR A 23 -29.46 31.71 -29.04
C TYR A 23 -30.10 32.67 -28.03
N GLU A 24 -31.19 32.23 -27.41
CA GLU A 24 -31.33 32.47 -25.96
C GLU A 24 -30.20 31.66 -25.30
N PRO A 25 -29.35 32.25 -24.45
CA PRO A 25 -28.36 31.47 -23.69
C PRO A 25 -29.10 30.43 -22.83
N ILE A 26 -28.59 29.20 -22.82
CA ILE A 26 -29.07 28.19 -21.86
C ILE A 26 -28.85 28.80 -20.46
N PRO A 27 -29.90 28.92 -19.62
CA PRO A 27 -29.74 29.46 -18.27
C PRO A 27 -28.79 28.58 -17.47
N ASN A 28 -27.94 29.22 -16.66
CA ASN A 28 -27.06 28.47 -15.77
C ASN A 28 -27.89 27.70 -14.74
N ASN A 29 -27.66 26.41 -14.67
CA ASN A 29 -28.17 25.53 -13.65
C ASN A 29 -26.98 24.98 -12.84
N PRO A 30 -27.21 24.45 -11.63
CA PRO A 30 -26.15 23.69 -10.96
C PRO A 30 -25.93 22.35 -11.66
N PRO A 31 -24.69 21.82 -11.62
CA PRO A 31 -24.39 20.50 -12.15
C PRO A 31 -25.11 19.41 -11.35
N LEU A 32 -25.17 18.21 -11.91
CA LEU A 32 -25.66 17.00 -11.26
C LEU A 32 -24.50 16.06 -10.97
N ALA A 33 -24.55 15.38 -9.82
CA ALA A 33 -23.64 14.30 -9.44
C ALA A 33 -24.46 13.15 -8.84
N GLU A 34 -24.04 11.91 -9.10
CA GLU A 34 -24.67 10.70 -8.58
C GLU A 34 -23.68 9.76 -7.90
N ASP A 35 -24.18 8.94 -6.98
CA ASP A 35 -23.37 7.89 -6.36
C ASP A 35 -23.07 6.80 -7.40
N PHE A 36 -21.86 6.25 -7.38
CA PHE A 36 -21.48 5.17 -8.29
C PHE A 36 -20.44 4.23 -7.68
N ASN A 37 -20.29 3.07 -8.34
CA ASN A 37 -19.42 2.01 -7.89
C ASN A 37 -18.27 1.79 -8.89
N VAL A 38 -17.09 1.49 -8.37
CA VAL A 38 -15.90 1.10 -9.12
C VAL A 38 -15.47 -0.28 -8.67
N ASP A 39 -15.13 -1.14 -9.62
CA ASP A 39 -14.49 -2.43 -9.37
C ASP A 39 -12.99 -2.25 -9.59
N ALA A 40 -12.19 -2.45 -8.55
CA ALA A 40 -10.75 -2.27 -8.63
C ALA A 40 -10.05 -3.39 -9.39
N GLU A 41 -10.67 -4.58 -9.47
CA GLU A 41 -10.04 -5.80 -9.95
C GLU A 41 -8.65 -6.00 -9.26
N GLU A 42 -7.64 -6.46 -10.01
CA GLU A 42 -6.26 -6.64 -9.53
C GLU A 42 -5.37 -5.41 -9.81
N GLN A 43 -5.95 -4.23 -10.09
CA GLN A 43 -5.18 -3.04 -10.47
C GLN A 43 -4.49 -2.37 -9.26
N VAL A 44 -3.24 -1.97 -9.44
CA VAL A 44 -2.48 -1.21 -8.43
C VAL A 44 -2.97 0.25 -8.33
N VAL A 45 -3.25 0.87 -9.49
CA VAL A 45 -3.75 2.24 -9.59
C VAL A 45 -5.06 2.22 -10.36
N ILE A 46 -6.16 2.55 -9.68
CA ILE A 46 -7.53 2.42 -10.19
C ILE A 46 -8.03 3.79 -10.64
N PRO A 47 -8.21 4.03 -11.95
CA PRO A 47 -8.73 5.30 -12.45
C PRO A 47 -10.18 5.52 -11.99
N ILE A 48 -10.49 6.71 -11.48
CA ILE A 48 -11.87 7.09 -11.16
C ILE A 48 -12.40 7.97 -12.30
N THR A 49 -13.32 7.41 -13.09
CA THR A 49 -13.99 8.14 -14.17
C THR A 49 -15.26 8.76 -13.64
N PHE A 50 -15.37 10.08 -13.74
CA PHE A 50 -16.55 10.83 -13.31
C PHE A 50 -17.34 11.35 -14.50
N ASP A 51 -16.66 11.85 -15.54
CA ASP A 51 -17.25 12.45 -16.73
C ASP A 51 -16.97 11.55 -17.94
N SER A 52 -18.02 11.12 -18.64
CA SER A 52 -17.84 10.22 -19.78
C SER A 52 -18.80 10.51 -20.91
N THR A 53 -18.30 10.34 -22.13
CA THR A 53 -19.16 10.36 -23.33
C THR A 53 -20.06 9.12 -23.46
N ILE A 54 -19.90 8.14 -22.56
CA ILE A 54 -20.73 6.94 -22.47
C ILE A 54 -21.72 7.14 -21.33
N ASP A 55 -23.01 7.31 -21.65
CA ASP A 55 -24.09 7.60 -20.68
C ASP A 55 -24.12 6.69 -19.42
N GLU A 56 -23.60 5.46 -19.49
CA GLU A 56 -23.57 4.52 -18.36
C GLU A 56 -22.34 4.67 -17.44
N GLN A 57 -21.36 5.46 -17.86
CA GLN A 57 -20.11 5.76 -17.15
C GLN A 57 -19.99 7.25 -16.81
N ASP A 58 -21.06 8.01 -17.08
CA ASP A 58 -21.14 9.45 -16.88
C ASP A 58 -21.86 9.74 -15.58
N HIS A 59 -21.10 10.15 -14.56
CA HIS A 59 -21.57 10.32 -13.19
C HIS A 59 -21.68 11.79 -12.77
N ILE A 60 -21.25 12.71 -13.64
CA ILE A 60 -21.45 14.15 -13.50
C ILE A 60 -21.96 14.75 -14.80
N SER A 61 -22.88 15.71 -14.74
CA SER A 61 -23.36 16.38 -15.96
C SER A 61 -23.82 17.80 -15.69
N ASP A 62 -23.73 18.66 -16.70
CA ASP A 62 -24.30 19.99 -16.66
C ASP A 62 -24.80 20.43 -18.05
N ILE A 63 -26.07 20.85 -18.11
CA ILE A 63 -26.78 21.00 -19.40
C ILE A 63 -26.11 22.03 -20.31
N GLU A 64 -25.65 23.16 -19.75
CA GLU A 64 -25.00 24.22 -20.51
C GLU A 64 -23.53 23.93 -20.77
N ASP A 65 -22.80 23.37 -19.82
CA ASP A 65 -21.38 23.05 -19.98
C ASP A 65 -21.19 21.89 -20.97
N ASP A 66 -21.97 20.82 -20.87
CA ASP A 66 -21.96 19.69 -21.81
C ASP A 66 -22.26 20.16 -23.24
N ALA A 67 -23.26 21.06 -23.38
CA ALA A 67 -23.65 21.63 -24.67
C ALA A 67 -22.56 22.53 -25.27
N ASN A 68 -21.67 23.08 -24.44
CA ASN A 68 -20.54 23.90 -24.84
C ASN A 68 -19.20 23.14 -24.85
N ASN A 69 -19.20 21.84 -24.56
CA ASN A 69 -18.00 21.02 -24.41
C ASN A 69 -17.02 21.61 -23.37
N ILE A 70 -17.56 22.02 -22.23
CA ILE A 70 -16.78 22.46 -21.07
C ILE A 70 -16.84 21.33 -20.05
N ASN A 71 -15.69 20.89 -19.55
CA ASN A 71 -15.65 19.83 -18.54
C ASN A 71 -16.21 20.35 -17.22
N VAL A 72 -17.16 19.61 -16.67
CA VAL A 72 -17.56 19.74 -15.28
C VAL A 72 -16.37 19.26 -14.43
N LYS A 73 -16.07 19.97 -13.34
CA LYS A 73 -14.96 19.63 -12.43
C LYS A 73 -15.46 18.94 -11.18
N VAL A 74 -14.56 18.37 -10.39
CA VAL A 74 -14.89 17.80 -9.07
C VAL A 74 -14.08 18.43 -7.95
N MET A 75 -14.64 18.38 -6.74
CA MET A 75 -13.91 18.60 -5.50
C MET A 75 -14.19 17.45 -4.55
N ILE A 76 -13.14 16.94 -3.91
CA ILE A 76 -13.24 15.86 -2.92
C ILE A 76 -13.66 16.45 -1.58
N THR A 77 -14.54 15.76 -0.86
CA THR A 77 -15.16 16.23 0.39
C THR A 77 -14.92 15.28 1.56
N SER A 78 -14.54 14.03 1.29
CA SER A 78 -13.97 13.09 2.26
C SER A 78 -12.92 12.21 1.57
N LEU A 79 -11.96 11.69 2.33
CA LEU A 79 -10.97 10.70 1.87
C LEU A 79 -11.43 9.28 2.26
N PRO A 80 -10.98 8.23 1.55
CA PRO A 80 -11.23 6.86 1.97
C PRO A 80 -10.58 6.55 3.32
N GLN A 81 -11.12 5.58 4.05
CA GLN A 81 -10.60 5.17 5.37
C GLN A 81 -9.24 4.49 5.27
N THR A 82 -9.05 3.67 4.22
CA THR A 82 -7.77 3.03 3.88
C THR A 82 -7.45 3.32 2.42
N GLY A 83 -6.17 3.27 2.06
CA GLY A 83 -5.70 3.62 0.71
C GLY A 83 -5.56 5.12 0.50
N GLU A 84 -5.20 5.47 -0.72
CA GLU A 84 -4.80 6.83 -1.07
C GLU A 84 -5.47 7.26 -2.38
N LEU A 85 -5.99 8.49 -2.41
CA LEU A 85 -6.39 9.12 -3.66
C LEU A 85 -5.19 9.85 -4.27
N LEU A 86 -4.96 9.64 -5.56
CA LEU A 86 -3.96 10.33 -6.35
C LEU A 86 -4.63 11.32 -7.29
N TYR A 87 -3.98 12.45 -7.51
CA TYR A 87 -4.34 13.39 -8.56
C TYR A 87 -3.15 13.63 -9.48
N THR A 88 -3.39 13.52 -10.79
CA THR A 88 -2.39 13.81 -11.82
C THR A 88 -2.76 15.13 -12.52
N ASP A 89 -1.85 16.11 -12.54
CA ASP A 89 -2.13 17.39 -13.18
C ASP A 89 -2.02 17.33 -14.72
N GLU A 90 -2.35 18.44 -15.41
CA GLU A 90 -2.25 18.54 -16.88
C GLU A 90 -0.81 18.38 -17.41
N ASN A 91 0.21 18.49 -16.56
CA ASN A 91 1.61 18.30 -16.92
C ASN A 91 2.06 16.84 -16.68
N GLY A 92 1.19 15.98 -16.14
CA GLY A 92 1.49 14.60 -15.82
C GLY A 92 2.09 14.40 -14.42
N ALA A 93 2.17 15.44 -13.58
CA ALA A 93 2.69 15.31 -12.23
C ALA A 93 1.63 14.71 -11.31
N THR A 94 1.94 13.57 -10.69
CA THR A 94 1.06 12.85 -9.76
C THR A 94 1.42 13.19 -8.31
N ARG A 95 0.40 13.40 -7.47
CA ARG A 95 0.57 13.54 -6.02
C ARG A 95 -0.58 12.90 -5.26
N LYS A 96 -0.37 12.65 -3.96
CA LYS A 96 -1.42 12.27 -3.02
C LYS A 96 -2.39 13.43 -2.75
N LEU A 97 -3.67 13.12 -2.61
CA LEU A 97 -4.67 14.02 -2.05
C LEU A 97 -4.70 13.85 -0.54
N THR A 98 -4.74 14.97 0.18
CA THR A 98 -4.68 15.01 1.64
C THR A 98 -5.87 15.78 2.22
N GLU A 99 -5.99 15.86 3.55
CA GLU A 99 -7.04 16.66 4.19
C GLU A 99 -7.03 18.14 3.74
N ASP A 100 -5.86 18.68 3.36
CA ASP A 100 -5.73 20.05 2.87
C ASP A 100 -6.44 20.27 1.53
N ASP A 101 -6.65 19.20 0.75
CA ASP A 101 -7.33 19.21 -0.55
C ASP A 101 -8.87 19.15 -0.42
N LEU A 102 -9.40 18.88 0.77
CA LEU A 102 -10.83 18.67 0.96
C LEU A 102 -11.62 19.99 0.91
N HIS A 103 -12.73 19.96 0.17
CA HIS A 103 -13.73 21.00 0.17
C HIS A 103 -14.81 20.72 1.22
N VAL A 104 -15.31 21.80 1.85
CA VAL A 104 -16.46 21.73 2.77
C VAL A 104 -17.69 22.26 2.02
N PRO A 105 -18.68 21.40 1.69
CA PRO A 105 -19.84 21.81 0.90
C PRO A 105 -20.52 23.10 1.39
N GLY A 106 -20.74 24.04 0.47
CA GLY A 106 -21.34 25.35 0.75
C GLY A 106 -20.37 26.42 1.24
N ASP A 107 -19.09 26.11 1.42
CA ASP A 107 -18.04 27.13 1.56
C ASP A 107 -17.72 27.77 0.20
N THR A 108 -16.86 28.79 0.20
CA THR A 108 -16.43 29.39 -1.07
C THR A 108 -15.54 28.41 -1.82
N ILE A 109 -15.81 28.20 -3.11
CA ILE A 109 -14.96 27.39 -4.00
C ILE A 109 -13.53 27.90 -3.97
N ASP A 110 -12.61 27.00 -3.65
CA ASP A 110 -11.17 27.22 -3.71
C ASP A 110 -10.64 26.66 -5.05
N PRO A 111 -10.12 27.51 -5.95
CA PRO A 111 -9.60 27.06 -7.24
C PRO A 111 -8.49 26.01 -7.13
N ASP A 112 -7.73 25.98 -6.03
CA ASP A 112 -6.64 25.03 -5.82
C ASP A 112 -7.15 23.62 -5.47
N LYS A 113 -8.45 23.49 -5.14
CA LYS A 113 -9.14 22.22 -4.83
C LYS A 113 -10.05 21.74 -5.97
N LEU A 114 -10.08 22.46 -7.09
CA LEU A 114 -10.87 22.11 -8.29
C LEU A 114 -10.08 21.16 -9.18
N PHE A 115 -10.41 19.88 -9.10
CA PHE A 115 -9.77 18.82 -9.87
C PHE A 115 -10.44 18.66 -11.24
N ILE A 116 -9.60 18.32 -12.24
CA ILE A 116 -10.10 17.75 -13.48
C ILE A 116 -10.66 16.37 -13.13
N SER A 117 -11.91 16.12 -13.52
CA SER A 117 -12.72 15.03 -12.99
C SER A 117 -12.03 13.67 -13.15
N ASP A 118 -11.59 13.32 -14.35
CA ASP A 118 -11.01 11.99 -14.63
C ASP A 118 -9.50 11.89 -14.37
N ASN A 119 -8.93 12.87 -13.68
CA ASN A 119 -7.51 12.87 -13.30
C ASN A 119 -7.28 12.35 -11.87
N ILE A 120 -8.31 11.78 -11.25
CA ILE A 120 -8.26 11.16 -9.93
C ILE A 120 -8.14 9.65 -10.09
N ALA A 121 -7.26 9.04 -9.30
CA ALA A 121 -7.14 7.59 -9.18
C ALA A 121 -7.12 7.20 -7.72
N TYR A 122 -7.43 5.94 -7.44
CA TYR A 122 -7.34 5.35 -6.11
C TYR A 122 -6.26 4.26 -6.09
N VAL A 123 -5.54 4.15 -4.97
CA VAL A 123 -4.58 3.07 -4.71
C VAL A 123 -5.05 2.32 -3.46
N PRO A 124 -5.31 1.01 -3.55
CA PRO A 124 -5.69 0.21 -2.40
C PRO A 124 -4.60 0.27 -1.35
N GLY A 125 -4.98 0.61 -0.12
CA GLY A 125 -4.05 0.69 1.00
C GLY A 125 -3.93 -0.60 1.76
N GLN A 126 -2.90 -0.67 2.59
CA GLN A 126 -2.84 -1.66 3.66
C GLN A 126 -3.83 -1.29 4.77
N GLY A 127 -4.35 -2.29 5.50
CA GLY A 127 -5.26 -2.02 6.61
C GLY A 127 -4.56 -1.47 7.85
N ASP A 128 -5.35 -1.10 8.86
CA ASP A 128 -4.84 -0.46 10.08
C ASP A 128 -3.88 -1.36 10.88
N GLY A 129 -2.81 -0.77 11.40
CA GLY A 129 -1.87 -1.48 12.26
C GLY A 129 -2.48 -1.94 13.59
N PHE A 130 -2.11 -3.14 14.04
CA PHE A 130 -2.45 -3.66 15.35
C PHE A 130 -1.23 -4.19 16.10
N GLU A 131 -1.32 -4.23 17.43
CA GLU A 131 -0.33 -4.86 18.30
C GLU A 131 -1.03 -5.74 19.33
N LEU A 132 -0.61 -7.00 19.42
CA LEU A 132 -0.94 -7.93 20.49
C LEU A 132 0.26 -8.04 21.43
N GLY A 133 0.04 -8.09 22.74
CA GLY A 133 1.11 -7.97 23.72
C GLY A 133 1.53 -6.50 23.94
N TYR A 134 2.84 -6.26 24.07
CA TYR A 134 3.35 -4.89 24.19
C TYR A 134 4.84 -4.77 23.85
N SER A 135 5.17 -4.05 22.77
CA SER A 135 6.56 -3.76 22.37
C SER A 135 7.23 -2.71 23.26
N GLY A 136 6.45 -1.74 23.76
CA GLY A 136 6.93 -0.61 24.56
C GLY A 136 7.49 -0.99 25.94
N ASN A 137 7.81 0.01 26.75
CA ASN A 137 8.40 -0.21 28.08
C ASN A 137 7.45 -0.99 29.02
N PRO A 138 7.82 -2.19 29.52
CA PRO A 138 6.92 -3.03 30.30
C PRO A 138 6.39 -2.40 31.59
N GLU A 139 7.04 -1.35 32.11
CA GLU A 139 6.56 -0.60 33.27
C GLU A 139 5.27 0.19 32.99
N ASP A 140 4.98 0.47 31.72
CA ASP A 140 3.82 1.27 31.28
C ASP A 140 2.59 0.40 30.93
N ILE A 141 2.70 -0.93 31.06
CA ILE A 141 1.65 -1.87 30.67
C ILE A 141 0.45 -1.84 31.62
N VAL A 142 -0.74 -1.85 31.04
CA VAL A 142 -2.00 -2.11 31.73
C VAL A 142 -2.42 -3.56 31.50
N LEU A 143 -2.69 -4.29 32.59
CA LEU A 143 -3.19 -5.67 32.50
C LEU A 143 -4.72 -5.69 32.35
N GLU A 144 -5.20 -6.48 31.41
CA GLU A 144 -6.61 -6.83 31.23
C GLU A 144 -6.81 -8.32 31.56
N ASP A 145 -7.69 -8.61 32.52
CA ASP A 145 -7.87 -9.95 33.09
C ASP A 145 -6.54 -10.66 33.51
N GLY A 146 -5.57 -9.88 33.97
CA GLY A 146 -4.27 -10.37 34.41
C GLY A 146 -3.29 -10.73 33.29
N PHE A 147 -3.62 -10.43 32.04
CA PHE A 147 -2.77 -10.59 30.86
C PHE A 147 -2.52 -9.22 30.22
N PHE A 148 -1.59 -9.14 29.26
CA PHE A 148 -1.57 -8.01 28.32
C PHE A 148 -2.82 -8.10 27.42
N ASN A 149 -2.90 -7.30 26.37
CA ASN A 149 -4.02 -7.31 25.41
C ASN A 149 -4.05 -8.58 24.50
N TRP A 150 -3.75 -9.76 25.06
CA TRP A 150 -3.81 -11.06 24.40
C TRP A 150 -5.23 -11.57 24.15
N GLY A 151 -6.23 -10.69 24.17
CA GLY A 151 -7.63 -11.02 23.91
C GLY A 151 -8.36 -11.72 25.06
N GLU A 152 -9.59 -12.11 24.74
CA GLU A 152 -10.55 -12.73 25.64
C GLU A 152 -10.18 -14.17 25.97
N TYR A 153 -10.52 -14.60 27.19
CA TYR A 153 -10.34 -15.99 27.62
C TYR A 153 -11.27 -16.94 26.85
N VAL A 154 -10.70 -17.94 26.19
CA VAL A 154 -11.45 -19.04 25.56
C VAL A 154 -11.35 -20.30 26.40
N SER A 155 -10.12 -20.68 26.77
CA SER A 155 -9.83 -21.80 27.65
C SER A 155 -8.53 -21.56 28.40
N ASP A 156 -8.18 -22.49 29.31
CA ASP A 156 -6.91 -22.42 30.05
C ASP A 156 -5.69 -22.36 29.12
N THR A 157 -5.80 -22.82 27.87
CA THR A 157 -4.70 -22.89 26.90
C THR A 157 -4.92 -22.02 25.67
N GLU A 158 -5.95 -21.17 25.66
CA GLU A 158 -6.36 -20.45 24.46
C GLU A 158 -6.95 -19.07 24.77
N ARG A 159 -6.56 -18.08 23.95
CA ARG A 159 -7.15 -16.75 23.92
C ARG A 159 -7.51 -16.35 22.49
N LEU A 160 -8.49 -15.47 22.37
CA LEU A 160 -9.00 -14.97 21.10
C LEU A 160 -9.07 -13.45 21.11
N ILE A 161 -8.43 -12.82 20.13
CA ILE A 161 -8.47 -11.40 19.90
C ILE A 161 -9.51 -11.12 18.81
N THR A 162 -10.28 -10.05 18.95
CA THR A 162 -11.10 -9.47 17.88
C THR A 162 -10.54 -8.09 17.57
N LEU A 163 -10.12 -7.89 16.32
CA LEU A 163 -9.56 -6.64 15.79
C LEU A 163 -10.67 -5.63 15.51
N GLU A 164 -10.32 -4.39 15.18
CA GLU A 164 -11.29 -3.32 14.95
C GLU A 164 -12.16 -3.57 13.72
N ASN A 165 -11.59 -4.19 12.67
CA ASN A 165 -12.31 -4.67 11.49
C ASN A 165 -13.20 -5.91 11.77
N GLY A 166 -13.20 -6.45 12.99
CA GLY A 166 -13.99 -7.62 13.39
C GLY A 166 -13.34 -8.97 13.09
N ASN A 167 -12.20 -9.01 12.40
CA ASN A 167 -11.41 -10.23 12.23
C ASN A 167 -10.84 -10.72 13.55
N THR A 168 -10.40 -11.97 13.58
CA THR A 168 -9.94 -12.60 14.82
C THR A 168 -8.58 -13.25 14.70
N ILE A 169 -7.78 -13.15 15.76
CA ILE A 169 -6.51 -13.85 15.90
C ILE A 169 -6.58 -14.78 17.12
N GLY A 170 -6.26 -16.05 16.92
CA GLY A 170 -6.22 -17.04 17.99
C GLY A 170 -4.80 -17.24 18.52
N ILE A 171 -4.63 -17.36 19.84
CA ILE A 171 -3.35 -17.72 20.46
C ILE A 171 -3.59 -18.93 21.36
N SER A 172 -2.82 -19.99 21.16
CA SER A 172 -2.91 -21.20 21.97
C SER A 172 -1.56 -21.85 22.23
N ILE A 173 -1.50 -22.75 23.22
CA ILE A 173 -0.33 -23.59 23.48
C ILE A 173 -0.68 -25.06 23.33
N THR A 174 0.28 -25.82 22.80
CA THR A 174 0.23 -27.28 22.71
C THR A 174 1.50 -27.91 23.29
N ASP A 175 1.45 -29.22 23.56
CA ASP A 175 2.52 -29.99 24.22
C ASP A 175 3.00 -29.43 25.59
N ASN A 176 2.09 -28.71 26.24
CA ASN A 176 2.22 -27.96 27.49
C ASN A 176 1.96 -28.77 28.78
N ASN A 177 2.02 -30.10 28.75
CA ASN A 177 1.80 -30.96 29.94
C ASN A 177 0.51 -30.63 30.75
N ASP A 178 -0.58 -30.27 30.07
CA ASP A 178 -1.86 -29.85 30.65
C ASP A 178 -1.75 -28.59 31.56
N LYS A 179 -0.85 -27.65 31.23
CA LYS A 179 -0.68 -26.38 31.97
C LYS A 179 -1.32 -25.20 31.25
N PRO A 180 -1.89 -24.24 31.99
CA PRO A 180 -2.53 -23.09 31.37
C PRO A 180 -1.51 -22.11 30.79
N LEU A 181 -1.94 -21.30 29.82
CA LEU A 181 -1.29 -20.06 29.43
C LEU A 181 -1.07 -19.18 30.66
N LYS A 182 0.03 -18.43 30.65
CA LYS A 182 0.37 -17.49 31.70
C LYS A 182 1.06 -16.26 31.17
N GLN A 183 0.61 -15.10 31.66
CA GLN A 183 1.34 -13.86 31.54
C GLN A 183 2.50 -13.80 32.54
N TYR A 184 3.67 -13.48 32.03
CA TYR A 184 4.87 -13.15 32.79
C TYR A 184 5.12 -11.64 32.75
N SER A 185 5.55 -11.09 33.88
CA SER A 185 5.79 -9.65 34.07
C SER A 185 7.10 -9.40 34.82
N ASN A 186 8.11 -10.21 34.53
CA ASN A 186 9.40 -10.28 35.21
C ASN A 186 9.30 -10.65 36.71
N GLY A 187 10.34 -11.27 37.27
CA GLY A 187 10.29 -11.68 38.67
C GLY A 187 11.57 -12.30 39.24
N PRO A 188 11.55 -12.70 40.52
CA PRO A 188 12.74 -13.29 41.15
C PRO A 188 13.11 -14.68 40.61
N SER A 189 12.12 -15.40 40.06
CA SER A 189 12.27 -16.78 39.56
C SER A 189 12.14 -16.88 38.03
N HIS A 190 11.96 -15.75 37.35
CA HIS A 190 11.67 -15.65 35.92
C HIS A 190 12.15 -14.29 35.41
N ILE A 191 12.74 -14.24 34.22
CA ILE A 191 13.17 -12.99 33.59
C ILE A 191 12.46 -12.93 32.25
N GLY A 192 11.84 -11.79 31.94
CA GLY A 192 11.12 -11.57 30.69
C GLY A 192 9.70 -11.06 30.90
N TYR A 193 9.08 -10.59 29.83
CA TYR A 193 7.71 -10.07 29.81
C TYR A 193 7.00 -10.67 28.61
N GLY A 194 5.88 -11.35 28.83
CA GLY A 194 5.15 -11.98 27.73
C GLY A 194 4.30 -13.15 28.14
N ILE A 195 3.65 -13.76 27.16
CA ILE A 195 2.84 -14.96 27.35
C ILE A 195 3.67 -16.22 27.08
N GLY A 196 3.43 -17.25 27.89
CA GLY A 196 4.00 -18.57 27.69
C GLY A 196 3.25 -19.62 28.51
N ASP A 197 3.85 -20.81 28.63
CA ASP A 197 3.30 -21.87 29.47
C ASP A 197 3.55 -21.62 30.97
N ASN A 198 2.68 -22.16 31.84
CA ASN A 198 2.84 -22.09 33.28
C ASN A 198 3.76 -23.19 33.86
N ASP A 199 4.22 -24.16 33.08
CA ASP A 199 5.36 -24.99 33.45
C ASP A 199 6.68 -24.26 33.14
N GLY A 200 7.75 -24.57 33.88
CA GLY A 200 9.12 -24.16 33.52
C GLY A 200 9.47 -22.66 33.54
N SER A 201 8.51 -21.75 33.76
CA SER A 201 8.69 -20.28 33.74
C SER A 201 8.86 -19.68 32.33
N GLY A 202 7.90 -19.95 31.45
CA GLY A 202 7.89 -19.50 30.06
C GLY A 202 7.57 -20.68 29.15
N MET A 203 7.75 -20.51 27.84
CA MET A 203 7.78 -21.60 26.88
C MET A 203 9.11 -22.36 26.99
N ASN A 204 9.05 -23.70 26.98
CA ASN A 204 10.20 -24.58 27.15
C ASN A 204 10.35 -25.51 25.94
N LYS A 205 11.40 -26.34 26.01
CA LYS A 205 11.69 -27.32 24.96
C LYS A 205 10.49 -28.24 24.69
N LYS A 206 10.08 -28.31 23.41
CA LYS A 206 8.93 -29.08 22.87
C LYS A 206 7.54 -28.51 23.16
N GLU A 207 7.44 -27.40 23.87
CA GLU A 207 6.18 -26.67 23.95
C GLU A 207 6.05 -25.79 22.70
N THR A 208 4.85 -25.70 22.17
CA THR A 208 4.55 -24.94 20.96
C THR A 208 3.53 -23.87 21.28
N LEU A 209 3.85 -22.62 20.95
CA LEU A 209 2.90 -21.53 20.91
C LEU A 209 2.37 -21.43 19.47
N VAL A 210 1.05 -21.47 19.31
CA VAL A 210 0.37 -21.46 18.01
C VAL A 210 -0.42 -20.15 17.91
N ILE A 211 -0.20 -19.42 16.83
CA ILE A 211 -0.94 -18.22 16.45
C ILE A 211 -1.73 -18.54 15.18
N ASP A 212 -3.06 -18.47 15.27
CA ASP A 212 -3.98 -18.66 14.16
C ASP A 212 -4.32 -17.30 13.54
N LEU A 213 -3.88 -17.11 12.30
CA LEU A 213 -4.05 -15.91 11.50
C LEU A 213 -5.02 -16.18 10.33
N THR A 214 -5.73 -17.29 10.30
CA THR A 214 -6.59 -17.67 9.16
C THR A 214 -7.66 -16.62 8.86
N ASN A 215 -8.15 -15.92 9.88
CA ASN A 215 -9.16 -14.87 9.75
C ASN A 215 -8.55 -13.46 9.60
N ASN A 216 -7.23 -13.31 9.66
CA ASN A 216 -6.52 -12.07 9.33
C ASN A 216 -5.09 -12.41 8.84
N PRO A 217 -4.94 -12.97 7.62
CA PRO A 217 -3.63 -13.29 7.06
C PRO A 217 -2.71 -12.07 7.06
N LEU A 218 -1.44 -12.25 7.39
CA LEU A 218 -0.48 -11.14 7.50
C LEU A 218 0.55 -11.19 6.39
N ALA A 219 0.61 -10.13 5.59
CA ALA A 219 1.70 -9.86 4.66
C ALA A 219 3.03 -9.68 5.41
N VAL A 220 3.02 -8.81 6.43
CA VAL A 220 4.18 -8.52 7.29
C VAL A 220 3.80 -8.82 8.74
N ILE A 221 4.66 -9.55 9.45
CA ILE A 221 4.51 -9.86 10.87
C ILE A 221 5.80 -9.53 11.62
N THR A 222 5.68 -8.68 12.65
CA THR A 222 6.77 -8.37 13.59
C THR A 222 6.52 -9.05 14.92
N ILE A 223 7.55 -9.71 15.46
CA ILE A 223 7.46 -10.53 16.66
C ILE A 223 8.55 -10.11 17.65
N GLY A 224 8.15 -9.86 18.89
CA GLY A 224 9.06 -9.69 20.01
C GLY A 224 9.07 -10.91 20.92
N LEU A 225 10.22 -11.56 21.06
CA LEU A 225 10.45 -12.62 22.02
C LEU A 225 11.23 -12.09 23.22
N ASP A 226 10.75 -12.34 24.42
CA ASP A 226 11.41 -11.93 25.66
C ASP A 226 11.80 -13.15 26.49
N GLY A 227 12.51 -12.92 27.59
CA GLY A 227 13.01 -13.96 28.49
C GLY A 227 14.09 -14.85 27.87
N MET A 228 14.55 -14.53 26.66
CA MET A 228 15.63 -15.25 25.99
C MET A 228 16.90 -15.12 26.83
N GLY A 229 17.27 -16.18 27.56
CA GLY A 229 18.46 -16.19 28.41
C GLY A 229 19.77 -16.36 27.65
N GLY A 230 20.89 -16.45 28.38
CA GLY A 230 22.23 -16.57 27.79
C GLY A 230 22.54 -17.85 26.97
N GLN A 231 21.56 -18.73 26.75
CA GLN A 231 21.70 -19.90 25.86
C GLN A 231 21.38 -19.58 24.40
N PHE A 232 20.57 -18.56 24.12
CA PHE A 232 20.14 -18.16 22.77
C PHE A 232 21.19 -17.32 22.03
N VAL A 233 22.47 -17.64 22.17
CA VAL A 233 23.57 -16.88 21.55
C VAL A 233 24.06 -17.62 20.31
N THR A 234 24.63 -16.90 19.34
CA THR A 234 25.13 -17.45 18.06
C THR A 234 26.20 -18.55 18.18
N SER A 235 26.86 -18.66 19.35
CA SER A 235 27.83 -19.73 19.66
C SER A 235 27.19 -21.02 20.21
N SER A 236 25.88 -21.02 20.43
CA SER A 236 25.07 -22.12 20.95
C SER A 236 24.20 -22.71 19.85
N THR A 237 23.72 -23.94 20.04
CA THR A 237 22.73 -24.54 19.13
C THR A 237 21.30 -24.20 19.52
N VAL A 238 21.09 -23.50 20.64
CA VAL A 238 19.76 -23.22 21.20
C VAL A 238 19.09 -22.06 20.45
N HIS A 239 17.94 -22.29 19.84
CA HIS A 239 17.20 -21.31 19.04
C HIS A 239 15.69 -21.45 19.24
N ILE A 240 14.97 -20.41 18.82
CA ILE A 240 13.55 -20.46 18.54
C ILE A 240 13.38 -20.86 17.08
N GLU A 241 12.45 -21.77 16.81
CA GLU A 241 12.07 -22.17 15.46
C GLU A 241 10.67 -21.61 15.22
N ALA A 242 10.54 -20.71 14.24
CA ALA A 242 9.27 -20.18 13.77
C ALA A 242 8.87 -20.94 12.51
N THR A 243 7.70 -21.56 12.53
CA THR A 243 7.12 -22.24 11.38
C THR A 243 5.95 -21.43 10.88
N TYR A 244 6.13 -20.78 9.74
CA TYR A 244 5.09 -20.03 9.05
C TYR A 244 4.31 -20.98 8.12
N THR A 245 2.99 -20.91 8.18
CA THR A 245 2.10 -21.52 7.20
C THR A 245 1.55 -20.39 6.35
N LEU A 246 1.84 -20.41 5.06
CA LEU A 246 1.39 -19.41 4.09
C LEU A 246 0.01 -19.79 3.53
N GLN A 247 -0.67 -18.83 2.91
CA GLN A 247 -2.04 -18.97 2.42
C GLN A 247 -2.21 -20.11 1.39
N ASP A 248 -1.22 -20.34 0.53
CA ASP A 248 -1.19 -21.45 -0.42
C ASP A 248 -0.92 -22.83 0.21
N GLY A 249 -0.62 -22.88 1.51
CA GLY A 249 -0.25 -24.07 2.28
C GLY A 249 1.25 -24.36 2.30
N THR A 250 2.09 -23.50 1.74
CA THR A 250 3.54 -23.56 1.85
C THR A 250 3.97 -23.39 3.31
N ILE A 251 5.02 -24.11 3.71
CA ILE A 251 5.56 -24.08 5.06
C ILE A 251 7.00 -23.58 5.01
N VAL A 252 7.26 -22.49 5.72
CA VAL A 252 8.59 -21.87 5.87
C VAL A 252 9.04 -22.02 7.32
N VAL A 253 10.31 -22.37 7.53
CA VAL A 253 10.87 -22.59 8.88
C VAL A 253 12.11 -21.75 9.08
N GLU A 254 12.01 -20.75 9.94
CA GLU A 254 13.09 -19.84 10.30
C GLU A 254 13.62 -20.10 11.71
N LYS A 255 14.89 -19.75 11.93
CA LYS A 255 15.58 -20.00 13.21
C LYS A 255 16.16 -18.73 13.78
N TYR A 256 15.73 -18.41 14.98
CA TYR A 256 16.07 -17.16 15.64
C TYR A 256 16.91 -17.39 16.90
N GLN A 257 17.96 -16.58 17.01
CA GLN A 257 18.86 -16.45 18.15
C GLN A 257 19.17 -14.97 18.33
N LYS A 258 19.69 -14.59 19.50
CA LYS A 258 20.18 -13.23 19.72
C LYS A 258 21.29 -12.87 18.74
N ASP A 259 21.41 -11.59 18.46
CA ASP A 259 22.40 -11.06 17.55
C ASP A 259 23.85 -11.33 17.98
N PRO A 260 24.80 -11.38 17.02
CA PRO A 260 26.21 -11.53 17.32
C PRO A 260 26.72 -10.46 18.31
N GLY A 261 27.01 -10.86 19.53
CA GLY A 261 27.54 -9.98 20.59
C GLY A 261 26.63 -9.89 21.81
N ASP A 262 25.35 -10.19 21.64
CA ASP A 262 24.40 -10.23 22.74
C ASP A 262 24.57 -11.50 23.57
N VAL A 263 24.76 -11.33 24.87
CA VAL A 263 25.05 -12.42 25.79
C VAL A 263 24.33 -12.24 27.13
N GLY A 264 24.10 -13.36 27.81
CA GLY A 264 23.53 -13.33 29.16
C GLY A 264 22.09 -12.81 29.17
N ASN A 265 21.76 -12.03 30.20
CA ASN A 265 20.40 -11.55 30.50
C ASN A 265 20.32 -10.01 30.47
N GLU A 266 21.29 -9.33 29.84
CA GLU A 266 21.27 -7.87 29.69
C GLU A 266 20.36 -7.46 28.53
N GLN A 267 20.38 -8.22 27.43
CA GLN A 267 19.46 -8.12 26.32
C GLN A 267 18.55 -9.36 26.33
N ILE A 268 17.30 -9.22 26.77
CA ILE A 268 16.34 -10.34 26.90
C ILE A 268 15.22 -10.30 25.87
N LEU A 269 14.94 -9.12 25.32
CA LEU A 269 14.08 -8.91 24.16
C LEU A 269 14.89 -9.11 22.88
N TYR A 270 14.36 -9.93 22.00
CA TYR A 270 14.82 -10.13 20.63
C TYR A 270 13.63 -9.95 19.70
N GLU A 271 13.83 -9.19 18.64
CA GLU A 271 12.79 -8.78 17.70
C GLU A 271 13.18 -9.24 16.30
N PHE A 272 12.20 -9.71 15.55
CA PHE A 272 12.37 -10.06 14.15
C PHE A 272 11.07 -9.84 13.39
N THR A 273 11.21 -9.70 12.08
CA THR A 273 10.10 -9.57 11.15
C THR A 273 10.18 -10.68 10.13
N TYR A 274 9.02 -11.16 9.68
CA TYR A 274 8.88 -11.99 8.50
C TYR A 274 7.86 -11.33 7.58
N SER A 275 8.12 -11.36 6.28
CA SER A 275 7.26 -10.77 5.27
C SER A 275 7.08 -11.72 4.09
N SER A 276 5.85 -11.78 3.58
CA SER A 276 5.41 -12.52 2.40
C SER A 276 4.10 -11.90 1.90
N PRO A 277 4.14 -10.71 1.28
CA PRO A 277 2.94 -9.96 0.93
C PRO A 277 2.07 -10.64 -0.12
N ASP A 278 2.68 -11.30 -1.11
CA ASP A 278 1.95 -11.98 -2.20
C ASP A 278 1.43 -13.38 -1.79
N ASN A 279 1.85 -13.91 -0.63
CA ASN A 279 1.37 -15.17 -0.06
C ASN A 279 1.31 -15.10 1.47
N PRO A 280 0.34 -14.34 2.03
CA PRO A 280 0.35 -13.93 3.43
C PRO A 280 0.31 -15.10 4.41
N VAL A 281 0.84 -14.87 5.60
CA VAL A 281 0.93 -15.85 6.68
C VAL A 281 -0.46 -16.08 7.29
N VAL A 282 -0.94 -17.33 7.24
CA VAL A 282 -2.22 -17.75 7.85
C VAL A 282 -2.03 -18.50 9.17
N GLY A 283 -0.81 -18.92 9.48
CA GLY A 283 -0.51 -19.57 10.76
C GLY A 283 0.96 -19.45 11.14
N LEU A 284 1.22 -19.37 12.44
CA LEU A 284 2.57 -19.31 13.00
C LEU A 284 2.68 -20.25 14.20
N GLU A 285 3.66 -21.15 14.15
CA GLU A 285 4.05 -21.97 15.30
C GLU A 285 5.45 -21.55 15.79
N LEU A 286 5.57 -21.22 17.06
CA LEU A 286 6.84 -20.90 17.70
C LEU A 286 7.23 -22.03 18.67
N THR A 287 8.39 -22.63 18.45
CA THR A 287 8.92 -23.70 19.30
C THR A 287 10.38 -23.43 19.67
N SER A 288 10.92 -24.20 20.61
CA SER A 288 12.35 -24.14 20.91
C SER A 288 12.99 -25.50 21.13
N ASN A 289 14.27 -25.61 20.75
CA ASN A 289 15.08 -26.78 21.01
C ASN A 289 15.80 -26.75 22.39
N GLY A 290 15.68 -25.66 23.16
CA GLY A 290 16.23 -25.48 24.50
C GLY A 290 16.03 -24.06 25.06
N GLY A 291 16.39 -23.83 26.33
CA GLY A 291 16.13 -22.53 26.96
C GLY A 291 14.64 -22.31 27.26
N SER A 292 14.35 -21.16 27.88
CA SER A 292 12.99 -20.69 28.14
C SER A 292 12.83 -19.27 27.59
N TRP A 293 11.64 -18.94 27.12
CA TRP A 293 11.32 -17.70 26.41
C TRP A 293 9.82 -17.39 26.53
N GLU A 294 9.42 -16.17 26.22
CA GLU A 294 8.01 -15.75 26.13
C GLU A 294 7.77 -14.99 24.83
N LEU A 295 6.55 -15.09 24.29
CA LEU A 295 6.10 -14.16 23.27
C LEU A 295 5.67 -12.88 23.97
N ARG A 296 6.38 -11.78 23.72
CA ARG A 296 6.07 -10.49 24.33
C ARG A 296 5.04 -9.72 23.55
N TYR A 297 5.19 -9.69 22.22
CA TYR A 297 4.28 -9.02 21.35
C TYR A 297 4.32 -9.58 19.93
N LEU A 298 3.25 -9.34 19.20
CA LEU A 298 3.10 -9.59 17.77
C LEU A 298 2.36 -8.38 17.18
N SER A 299 2.85 -7.82 16.10
CA SER A 299 2.18 -6.75 15.38
C SER A 299 2.15 -7.01 13.89
N GLY A 300 1.20 -6.38 13.21
CA GLY A 300 0.99 -6.47 11.77
C GLY A 300 -0.10 -5.51 11.34
N LEU A 301 -0.56 -5.66 10.11
CA LEU A 301 -1.64 -4.86 9.54
C LEU A 301 -2.92 -5.70 9.48
N GLN A 302 -4.05 -5.07 9.78
CA GLN A 302 -5.36 -5.65 9.56
C GLN A 302 -5.56 -5.90 8.06
N ASN A 303 -6.35 -6.90 7.70
CA ASN A 303 -6.85 -6.99 6.33
C ASN A 303 -7.61 -5.71 6.00
N ALA A 304 -7.38 -5.18 4.79
CA ALA A 304 -8.17 -4.09 4.26
C ALA A 304 -9.66 -4.49 4.19
N GLU A 305 -10.54 -3.49 4.25
CA GLU A 305 -11.96 -3.71 4.02
C GLU A 305 -12.20 -4.20 2.58
N GLU A 306 -13.28 -4.93 2.34
CA GLU A 306 -13.62 -5.39 0.97
C GLU A 306 -14.11 -4.22 0.08
N GLU A 307 -14.61 -3.14 0.70
CA GLU A 307 -15.09 -1.94 0.03
C GLU A 307 -14.57 -0.70 0.75
N VAL A 308 -14.26 0.36 0.00
CA VAL A 308 -13.95 1.69 0.56
C VAL A 308 -14.80 2.77 -0.10
N THR A 309 -15.00 3.88 0.59
CA THR A 309 -15.84 4.98 0.09
C THR A 309 -15.17 6.34 0.25
N PHE A 310 -15.45 7.26 -0.67
CA PHE A 310 -15.13 8.68 -0.49
C PHE A 310 -16.18 9.57 -1.15
N ASP A 311 -16.34 10.81 -0.68
CA ASP A 311 -17.38 11.72 -1.12
C ASP A 311 -16.83 12.84 -2.02
N TYR A 312 -17.63 13.29 -2.97
CA TYR A 312 -17.29 14.39 -3.86
C TYR A 312 -18.48 15.29 -4.19
N ILE A 313 -18.19 16.44 -4.81
CA ILE A 313 -19.18 17.28 -5.51
C ILE A 313 -18.69 17.66 -6.90
N ALA A 314 -19.60 17.72 -7.86
CA ALA A 314 -19.38 18.33 -9.17
C ALA A 314 -19.54 19.86 -9.12
N VAL A 315 -18.73 20.56 -9.92
CA VAL A 315 -18.68 22.03 -10.02
C VAL A 315 -18.67 22.46 -11.50
N ASP A 316 -19.61 23.33 -11.86
CA ASP A 316 -19.73 23.86 -13.23
C ASP A 316 -18.70 24.99 -13.51
N SER A 317 -18.67 25.45 -14.75
CA SER A 317 -17.81 26.55 -15.23
C SER A 317 -18.14 27.91 -14.60
N ASN A 318 -19.29 28.00 -13.93
CA ASN A 318 -19.80 29.16 -13.22
C ASN A 318 -19.65 29.08 -11.69
N LEU A 319 -18.96 28.05 -11.19
CA LEU A 319 -18.68 27.77 -9.79
C LEU A 319 -19.95 27.44 -8.96
N ALA A 320 -20.98 26.88 -9.57
CA ALA A 320 -22.12 26.29 -8.89
C ALA A 320 -21.83 24.84 -8.50
N GLU A 321 -22.28 24.45 -7.31
CA GLU A 321 -22.11 23.12 -6.75
C GLU A 321 -23.34 22.23 -7.00
N SER A 322 -23.09 20.96 -7.25
CA SER A 322 -24.09 19.89 -7.22
C SER A 322 -24.44 19.48 -5.77
N ASN A 323 -25.26 18.44 -5.61
CA ASN A 323 -25.32 17.68 -4.36
C ASN A 323 -24.01 16.91 -4.11
N GLN A 324 -23.77 16.58 -2.85
CA GLN A 324 -22.76 15.58 -2.50
C GLN A 324 -23.18 14.20 -3.02
N ALA A 325 -22.19 13.45 -3.50
CA ALA A 325 -22.30 12.09 -3.98
C ALA A 325 -21.13 11.25 -3.45
N GLU A 326 -21.31 9.93 -3.41
CA GLU A 326 -20.37 8.95 -2.86
C GLU A 326 -19.83 8.04 -3.96
N VAL A 327 -18.52 7.79 -3.96
CA VAL A 327 -17.87 6.75 -4.76
C VAL A 327 -17.62 5.56 -3.85
N THR A 328 -18.11 4.37 -4.23
CA THR A 328 -17.80 3.10 -3.55
C THR A 328 -16.86 2.29 -4.43
N ILE A 329 -15.74 1.81 -3.88
CA ILE A 329 -14.76 1.01 -4.61
C ILE A 329 -14.72 -0.39 -3.98
N ASP A 330 -15.02 -1.41 -4.76
CA ASP A 330 -14.78 -2.82 -4.40
C ASP A 330 -13.30 -3.13 -4.61
N ILE A 331 -12.61 -3.52 -3.53
CA ILE A 331 -11.18 -3.82 -3.50
C ILE A 331 -10.91 -5.27 -3.07
N SER A 332 -11.93 -6.13 -3.15
CA SER A 332 -11.87 -7.50 -2.65
C SER A 332 -10.81 -8.38 -3.34
N ASP A 333 -10.47 -8.07 -4.59
CA ASP A 333 -9.46 -8.76 -5.39
C ASP A 333 -8.13 -7.99 -5.47
N SER A 334 -8.00 -6.85 -4.79
CA SER A 334 -6.81 -5.98 -4.88
C SER A 334 -5.76 -6.25 -3.79
N ASN A 335 -4.48 -6.10 -4.14
CA ASN A 335 -3.40 -6.05 -3.18
C ASN A 335 -3.24 -4.64 -2.59
N GLY A 336 -2.94 -4.54 -1.30
CA GLY A 336 -2.70 -3.26 -0.62
C GLY A 336 -1.27 -2.77 -0.79
N TYR A 337 -1.12 -1.49 -1.15
CA TYR A 337 0.16 -0.82 -1.38
C TYR A 337 0.41 0.31 -0.40
N ALA A 338 1.64 0.48 0.05
CA ALA A 338 2.08 1.71 0.69
C ALA A 338 2.52 2.72 -0.39
N VAL A 339 1.98 3.95 -0.35
CA VAL A 339 2.28 4.97 -1.37
C VAL A 339 3.38 5.92 -0.88
N LEU A 340 4.54 5.83 -1.54
CA LEU A 340 5.71 6.68 -1.30
C LEU A 340 5.85 7.63 -2.49
N ALA A 341 5.75 8.95 -2.26
CA ALA A 341 5.86 9.95 -3.33
C ALA A 341 7.03 10.88 -3.05
N ALA A 342 7.85 11.16 -4.07
CA ALA A 342 9.00 12.04 -3.93
C ALA A 342 8.58 13.48 -3.66
N GLU A 343 9.37 14.19 -2.85
CA GLU A 343 9.23 15.63 -2.65
C GLU A 343 10.54 16.34 -3.04
N ASN A 344 10.57 16.99 -4.20
CA ASN A 344 11.72 17.72 -4.73
C ASN A 344 12.93 16.82 -5.06
N GLY A 345 12.70 15.66 -5.67
CA GLY A 345 13.77 14.72 -6.04
C GLY A 345 14.35 13.93 -4.85
N ASP A 346 13.60 13.85 -3.74
CA ASP A 346 14.01 13.06 -2.58
C ASP A 346 14.13 11.56 -2.94
N GLU A 347 15.06 10.89 -2.27
CA GLU A 347 15.24 9.44 -2.37
C GLU A 347 14.05 8.70 -1.77
N LEU A 348 13.52 7.73 -2.52
CA LEU A 348 12.40 6.88 -2.14
C LEU A 348 12.94 5.49 -1.78
N ASN A 349 12.91 5.16 -0.49
CA ASN A 349 13.31 3.85 -0.01
C ASN A 349 12.09 2.94 0.08
N ALA A 350 12.14 1.81 -0.63
CA ALA A 350 11.17 0.74 -0.46
C ALA A 350 11.18 0.22 0.99
N GLN A 351 10.03 -0.27 1.41
CA GLN A 351 9.72 -0.83 2.71
C GLN A 351 9.38 -2.32 2.56
N LEU A 352 8.99 -2.96 3.66
CA LEU A 352 8.41 -4.30 3.59
C LEU A 352 6.95 -4.20 3.18
N GLY A 353 6.47 -5.21 2.46
CA GLY A 353 5.18 -5.23 1.80
C GLY A 353 5.29 -4.71 0.37
N ASN A 354 4.13 -4.52 -0.27
CA ASN A 354 4.08 -3.97 -1.62
C ASN A 354 4.07 -2.44 -1.57
N ASP A 355 4.96 -1.80 -2.33
CA ASP A 355 5.08 -0.34 -2.39
C ASP A 355 4.73 0.23 -3.77
N LEU A 356 4.07 1.39 -3.79
CA LEU A 356 3.96 2.25 -4.98
C LEU A 356 4.86 3.46 -4.78
N LEU A 357 5.99 3.49 -5.48
CA LEU A 357 6.96 4.57 -5.44
C LEU A 357 6.73 5.52 -6.62
N ILE A 358 6.36 6.77 -6.34
CA ILE A 358 5.97 7.78 -7.34
C ILE A 358 7.05 8.85 -7.45
N GLY A 359 7.70 8.93 -8.61
CA GLY A 359 8.62 10.00 -8.97
C GLY A 359 7.93 11.36 -9.14
N ASP A 360 8.70 12.43 -8.99
CA ASP A 360 8.28 13.80 -9.28
C ASP A 360 8.99 14.33 -10.54
N ALA A 361 9.00 15.64 -10.76
CA ALA A 361 9.69 16.22 -11.93
C ALA A 361 11.20 16.40 -11.71
N GLY A 362 11.73 16.00 -10.55
CA GLY A 362 13.15 16.03 -10.23
C GLY A 362 13.88 14.78 -10.70
N GLU A 363 15.19 14.70 -10.43
CA GLU A 363 15.94 13.44 -10.57
C GLU A 363 15.60 12.59 -9.33
N ASN A 364 14.89 11.47 -9.51
CA ASN A 364 14.48 10.59 -8.43
C ASN A 364 15.43 9.38 -8.28
N ILE A 365 15.59 8.93 -7.04
CA ILE A 365 16.34 7.73 -6.70
C ILE A 365 15.39 6.78 -5.98
N PHE A 366 15.14 5.62 -6.58
CA PHE A 366 14.32 4.55 -6.02
C PHE A 366 15.27 3.48 -5.46
N THR A 367 15.28 3.30 -4.14
CA THR A 367 16.28 2.48 -3.44
C THR A 367 15.63 1.28 -2.77
N TRP A 368 16.23 0.11 -2.96
CA TRP A 368 15.94 -1.10 -2.20
C TRP A 368 17.12 -1.45 -1.29
N LEU A 369 16.81 -1.75 -0.04
CA LEU A 369 17.76 -2.19 0.98
C LEU A 369 17.57 -3.68 1.27
N ASP A 370 18.61 -4.36 1.75
CA ASP A 370 18.55 -5.78 2.11
C ASP A 370 17.36 -6.14 3.01
N ASN A 371 16.93 -5.23 3.89
CA ASN A 371 15.84 -5.44 4.84
C ASN A 371 14.44 -5.11 4.29
N ALA A 372 14.34 -4.73 3.01
CA ALA A 372 13.09 -4.49 2.29
C ALA A 372 12.75 -5.65 1.33
N LEU A 373 13.66 -6.59 1.08
CA LEU A 373 13.40 -7.73 0.19
C LEU A 373 12.50 -8.76 0.88
N ASP A 374 11.34 -9.04 0.28
CA ASP A 374 10.34 -9.90 0.91
C ASP A 374 9.39 -10.64 -0.03
N SER A 375 9.72 -10.74 -1.32
CA SER A 375 8.95 -11.41 -2.36
C SER A 375 7.65 -10.70 -2.71
N GLY A 376 7.51 -9.44 -2.28
CA GLY A 376 6.49 -8.56 -2.79
C GLY A 376 6.76 -8.02 -4.18
N THR A 377 5.79 -7.24 -4.60
CA THR A 377 5.77 -6.56 -5.88
C THR A 377 5.68 -5.07 -5.64
N ASP A 378 6.76 -4.37 -5.95
CA ASP A 378 6.82 -2.92 -5.88
C ASP A 378 6.60 -2.31 -7.26
N VAL A 379 5.95 -1.16 -7.32
CA VAL A 379 5.66 -0.44 -8.55
C VAL A 379 6.32 0.92 -8.53
N VAL A 380 7.14 1.20 -9.53
CA VAL A 380 7.72 2.51 -9.81
C VAL A 380 6.84 3.22 -10.84
N LYS A 381 6.27 4.35 -10.44
CA LYS A 381 5.45 5.23 -11.28
C LYS A 381 6.19 6.54 -11.57
N ASN A 382 5.96 7.09 -12.76
CA ASN A 382 6.58 8.33 -13.26
C ASN A 382 8.11 8.26 -13.39
N PHE A 383 8.66 7.10 -13.75
CA PHE A 383 10.09 6.97 -14.03
C PHE A 383 10.48 7.70 -15.33
N THR A 384 11.48 8.56 -15.24
CA THR A 384 12.02 9.33 -16.36
C THR A 384 13.40 8.81 -16.76
N LEU A 385 13.47 8.20 -17.95
CA LEU A 385 14.71 7.69 -18.53
C LEU A 385 15.80 8.77 -18.59
N ASN A 386 17.03 8.40 -18.23
CA ASN A 386 18.24 9.23 -18.13
C ASN A 386 18.27 10.23 -16.97
N GLU A 387 17.16 10.50 -16.30
CA GLU A 387 17.08 11.38 -15.13
C GLU A 387 17.06 10.52 -13.85
N ASP A 388 16.11 9.60 -13.76
CA ASP A 388 15.91 8.75 -12.58
C ASP A 388 16.83 7.53 -12.52
N ILE A 389 16.94 6.94 -11.32
CA ILE A 389 17.81 5.81 -11.02
C ILE A 389 17.09 4.80 -10.12
N ILE A 390 17.27 3.51 -10.42
CA ILE A 390 17.04 2.41 -9.49
C ILE A 390 18.37 2.07 -8.80
N ASN A 391 18.40 2.20 -7.47
CA ASN A 391 19.55 1.97 -6.63
C ASN A 391 19.42 0.62 -5.89
N LEU A 392 20.34 -0.30 -6.19
CA LEU A 392 20.42 -1.65 -5.62
C LEU A 392 21.76 -1.93 -4.94
N ASP A 393 22.55 -0.89 -4.64
CA ASP A 393 23.92 -1.02 -4.12
C ASP A 393 23.96 -1.76 -2.77
N ASP A 394 22.90 -1.63 -1.97
CA ASP A 394 22.79 -2.21 -0.63
C ASP A 394 22.11 -3.60 -0.62
N LEU A 395 22.04 -4.29 -1.77
CA LEU A 395 21.45 -5.64 -1.89
C LEU A 395 22.47 -6.80 -1.98
N LEU A 396 23.77 -6.51 -1.83
CA LEU A 396 24.81 -7.51 -2.14
C LEU A 396 24.81 -8.71 -1.16
N ASP A 397 24.51 -8.47 0.12
CA ASP A 397 24.60 -9.51 1.16
C ASP A 397 23.47 -10.54 1.05
N GLN A 398 22.23 -10.14 0.77
CA GLN A 398 21.08 -11.07 0.66
C GLN A 398 21.00 -11.78 -0.70
N THR A 399 21.62 -11.23 -1.74
CA THR A 399 21.57 -11.76 -3.11
C THR A 399 22.74 -12.70 -3.44
N ASP A 400 23.59 -13.03 -2.46
CA ASP A 400 24.83 -13.81 -2.63
C ASP A 400 25.73 -13.26 -3.76
N SER A 401 25.80 -11.93 -3.91
CA SER A 401 26.53 -11.24 -4.98
C SER A 401 27.81 -10.60 -4.44
N ALA A 402 28.95 -10.81 -5.10
CA ALA A 402 30.23 -10.23 -4.65
C ALA A 402 30.35 -8.74 -4.97
N ASP A 403 29.68 -8.29 -6.02
CA ASP A 403 29.61 -6.91 -6.48
C ASP A 403 28.33 -6.68 -7.31
N ILE A 404 28.06 -5.41 -7.61
CA ILE A 404 26.87 -4.98 -8.35
C ILE A 404 26.84 -5.51 -9.79
N ASP A 405 28.02 -5.72 -10.42
CA ASP A 405 28.10 -6.30 -11.76
C ASP A 405 27.63 -7.76 -11.73
N GLU A 406 27.99 -8.52 -10.69
CA GLU A 406 27.46 -9.87 -10.49
C GLU A 406 25.94 -9.86 -10.24
N LEU A 407 25.43 -8.94 -9.40
CA LEU A 407 24.00 -8.80 -9.16
C LEU A 407 23.22 -8.52 -10.45
N ILE A 408 23.68 -7.55 -11.27
CA ILE A 408 23.05 -7.21 -12.55
C ILE A 408 22.91 -8.43 -13.47
N THR A 409 23.86 -9.36 -13.46
CA THR A 409 23.76 -10.59 -14.29
C THR A 409 22.75 -11.61 -13.79
N LYS A 410 22.27 -11.47 -12.54
CA LYS A 410 21.26 -12.33 -11.93
C LYS A 410 19.85 -11.78 -12.06
N ILE A 411 19.69 -10.47 -12.29
CA ILE A 411 18.38 -9.82 -12.42
C ILE A 411 17.66 -10.34 -13.67
N GLY A 412 16.45 -10.86 -13.47
CA GLY A 412 15.50 -11.14 -14.56
C GLY A 412 14.89 -9.83 -15.07
N VAL A 413 14.68 -9.72 -16.38
CA VAL A 413 13.98 -8.57 -16.98
C VAL A 413 12.96 -9.09 -17.98
N GLU A 414 11.69 -8.77 -17.78
CA GLU A 414 10.59 -9.20 -18.62
C GLU A 414 9.69 -8.02 -19.00
N ILE A 415 9.03 -8.13 -20.16
CA ILE A 415 7.93 -7.23 -20.54
C ILE A 415 6.63 -7.94 -20.16
N VAL A 416 5.85 -7.31 -19.30
CA VAL A 416 4.50 -7.77 -18.93
C VAL A 416 3.54 -6.62 -19.25
N ASP A 417 2.66 -6.87 -20.22
CA ASP A 417 1.80 -5.86 -20.83
C ASP A 417 2.58 -4.62 -21.34
N GLU A 418 2.39 -3.44 -20.74
CA GLU A 418 3.11 -2.20 -21.10
C GLU A 418 4.27 -1.87 -20.13
N ASN A 419 4.56 -2.76 -19.18
CA ASN A 419 5.53 -2.56 -18.11
C ASN A 419 6.85 -3.30 -18.36
N ILE A 420 7.90 -2.87 -17.64
CA ILE A 420 9.15 -3.65 -17.49
C ILE A 420 9.19 -4.17 -16.06
N GLU A 421 9.30 -5.49 -15.90
CA GLU A 421 9.41 -6.14 -14.60
C GLU A 421 10.85 -6.63 -14.38
N LEU A 422 11.39 -6.32 -13.20
CA LEU A 422 12.68 -6.79 -12.73
C LEU A 422 12.47 -7.84 -11.65
N SER A 423 13.12 -9.00 -11.79
CA SER A 423 13.13 -10.05 -10.77
C SER A 423 14.50 -10.06 -10.08
N ILE A 424 14.56 -9.63 -8.83
CA ILE A 424 15.79 -9.54 -8.04
C ILE A 424 15.90 -10.77 -7.13
N PRO A 425 16.81 -11.72 -7.39
CA PRO A 425 16.88 -12.95 -6.60
C PRO A 425 17.55 -12.73 -5.24
N TYR A 426 16.94 -13.19 -4.16
CA TYR A 426 17.50 -13.17 -2.80
C TYR A 426 17.20 -14.49 -2.08
N GLY A 427 18.23 -15.15 -1.55
CA GLY A 427 18.07 -16.49 -0.99
C GLY A 427 17.48 -17.51 -1.98
N SER A 428 16.27 -18.00 -1.69
CA SER A 428 15.49 -18.92 -2.56
C SER A 428 14.36 -18.25 -3.33
N ASP A 429 14.16 -16.95 -3.11
CA ASP A 429 12.99 -16.19 -3.51
C ASP A 429 13.42 -15.00 -4.39
N GLU A 430 12.46 -14.22 -4.88
CA GLU A 430 12.70 -13.11 -5.80
C GLU A 430 11.82 -11.91 -5.41
N GLN A 431 12.38 -10.70 -5.40
CA GLN A 431 11.64 -9.44 -5.30
C GLN A 431 11.23 -8.99 -6.71
N THR A 432 10.00 -8.54 -6.88
CA THR A 432 9.51 -7.98 -8.15
C THR A 432 9.49 -6.46 -8.10
N ILE A 433 10.11 -5.81 -9.08
CA ILE A 433 10.04 -4.35 -9.27
C ILE A 433 9.45 -4.08 -10.64
N VAL A 434 8.28 -3.44 -10.69
CA VAL A 434 7.56 -3.08 -11.91
C VAL A 434 7.82 -1.62 -12.23
N ILE A 435 8.41 -1.32 -13.39
CA ILE A 435 8.47 0.04 -13.93
C ILE A 435 7.22 0.23 -14.79
N GLU A 436 6.27 1.01 -14.26
CA GLU A 436 5.01 1.32 -14.93
C GLU A 436 5.29 1.99 -16.29
N ASN A 437 4.60 1.54 -17.33
CA ASN A 437 4.74 2.08 -18.68
C ASN A 437 6.17 1.95 -19.26
N GLY A 438 6.95 1.00 -18.74
CA GLY A 438 8.33 0.74 -19.13
C GLY A 438 8.51 0.57 -20.65
N VAL A 439 7.57 -0.07 -21.36
CA VAL A 439 7.69 -0.27 -22.81
C VAL A 439 7.79 1.07 -23.56
N ASN A 440 7.03 2.08 -23.15
CA ASN A 440 7.09 3.42 -23.75
C ASN A 440 8.31 4.21 -23.27
N ILE A 441 8.74 4.02 -22.01
CA ILE A 441 9.92 4.69 -21.45
C ILE A 441 11.20 4.22 -22.16
N PHE A 442 11.29 2.94 -22.51
CA PHE A 442 12.48 2.32 -23.12
C PHE A 442 12.28 1.99 -24.61
N ASP A 443 11.42 2.70 -25.32
CA ASP A 443 11.06 2.42 -26.72
C ASP A 443 12.26 2.38 -27.69
N GLU A 444 13.32 3.15 -27.43
CA GLU A 444 14.57 3.14 -28.20
C GLU A 444 15.38 1.84 -28.04
N TYR A 445 15.14 1.09 -26.96
CA TYR A 445 15.84 -0.15 -26.59
C TYR A 445 15.01 -1.42 -26.83
N ILE A 446 13.71 -1.26 -27.11
CA ILE A 446 12.79 -2.36 -27.34
C ILE A 446 12.46 -2.42 -28.84
N ALA A 447 12.71 -3.57 -29.47
CA ALA A 447 12.34 -3.75 -30.88
C ALA A 447 10.81 -3.87 -31.04
N VAL A 448 10.32 -3.66 -32.27
CA VAL A 448 8.88 -3.71 -32.61
C VAL A 448 8.22 -5.08 -32.34
N ASP A 449 9.02 -6.13 -32.18
CA ASP A 449 8.58 -7.49 -31.82
C ASP A 449 8.86 -7.82 -30.34
N ASP A 450 8.94 -6.80 -29.48
CA ASP A 450 9.19 -6.86 -28.04
C ASP A 450 10.52 -7.56 -27.67
N ASN A 451 11.46 -7.62 -28.62
CA ASN A 451 12.79 -8.17 -28.41
C ASN A 451 13.75 -7.06 -27.96
N PHE A 452 14.40 -7.26 -26.82
CA PHE A 452 15.34 -6.31 -26.22
C PHE A 452 16.57 -7.01 -25.65
N ASP A 453 17.61 -6.25 -25.31
CA ASP A 453 18.76 -6.71 -24.53
C ASP A 453 18.56 -6.29 -23.07
N SER A 454 18.35 -7.27 -22.18
CA SER A 454 18.09 -6.98 -20.77
C SER A 454 19.24 -6.21 -20.12
N LEU A 455 20.49 -6.47 -20.51
CA LEU A 455 21.64 -5.73 -19.98
C LEU A 455 21.66 -4.28 -20.45
N GLU A 456 21.11 -3.99 -21.63
CA GLU A 456 21.04 -2.62 -22.15
C GLU A 456 19.98 -1.80 -21.40
N ILE A 457 18.83 -2.42 -21.09
CA ILE A 457 17.79 -1.85 -20.21
C ILE A 457 18.35 -1.60 -18.81
N LEU A 458 18.94 -2.63 -18.18
CA LEU A 458 19.52 -2.52 -16.83
C LEU A 458 20.58 -1.41 -16.76
N ALA A 459 21.40 -1.25 -17.80
CA ALA A 459 22.39 -0.18 -17.88
C ALA A 459 21.80 1.23 -18.00
N GLN A 460 20.52 1.38 -18.37
CA GLN A 460 19.85 2.69 -18.37
C GLN A 460 19.26 3.06 -17.00
N ILE A 461 18.82 2.06 -16.23
CA ILE A 461 18.10 2.26 -14.97
C ILE A 461 18.99 2.13 -13.73
N ILE A 462 19.96 1.21 -13.75
CA ILE A 462 20.94 1.02 -12.67
C ILE A 462 22.20 1.78 -13.06
N LYS A 463 22.48 2.90 -12.39
CA LYS A 463 23.71 3.68 -12.58
C LYS A 463 24.68 3.43 -11.43
N ASN A 464 25.72 2.64 -11.68
CA ASN A 464 26.79 2.33 -10.70
C ASN A 464 27.91 3.39 -10.66
N ASP A 465 27.73 4.53 -11.32
CA ASP A 465 28.74 5.59 -11.34
C ASP A 465 28.69 6.36 -10.02
N VAL A 466 29.49 5.87 -9.07
CA VAL A 466 29.92 6.58 -7.86
C VAL A 466 30.22 8.05 -8.18
N VAL A 467 29.45 8.98 -7.63
CA VAL A 467 29.79 10.42 -7.62
C VAL A 467 30.84 10.71 -6.56
#